data_AF-A0ABD0QHM2-F1
#
_entry.id   AF-A0ABD0QHM2-F1
#
_cell.length_a   1.000
_cell.length_b   1.000
_cell.length_c   1.000
_cell.angle_alpha   90.00
_cell.angle_beta   90.00
_cell.angle_gamma   90.00
#
_symmetry.space_group_name_H-M   'P 1'
#
loop_
_entity.id
_entity.type
_entity.pdbx_description
1 polymer ?
#
loop_
_entity_poly.entity_id
_entity_poly.type
_entity_poly.pdbx_seq_one_letter_code
_entity_poly.pdbx_strand_id
1 'polypeptide(L)'
;DAYHSVPRAALGLSDHCLVHLLPAYRQKLKSAKPVVKTVKRWTVEAERDLQACFELTDWSVFEAAATDLDELTDTVTSYISFCEDMCVPTRTYLTFNNDKPWFSAKLKQLRQAKEDAHRSGDKALYKQAKYTLNREIRVAKLNYSGKLKKQLSRSDSKSVWNGLKAITSYKSPSPSPEANQQLADDLNEFYCRFEKQKTGLTPCTPPNCPTAQPSTPCPSIPPTVSQPALKICEGDVCKVFRKQKIRKAKGPDGVSPACLKACAVQLSSIFTLIFNRSLELCIVPSCFKCSTIIPVPKKPKTTGLNDYRPVALTSVVMKSFERLVLAFLKDITGPLLDPLQFAYRANRILFVDFSSAFNTIIPDILQNKLSQLSVPTSICQWITSFLTDRQQLVRLGKLTSGTRTINTGAPQGCVLSPLLFSLYTNDCTSKDPSVKLLKFADDTTVIGLIRDGDESAYRQEVGQLSLWCSRNNLELNTLKTVEMTVDFRRKPPALTPLTIMNSTVALVDSFKFLGTNISQDLKWDIHIDSIVKKAQQRLYFLRQLKKFNLPQALMTQFYSAVIESVLKSDIRRLQRTVRTAERIIGVHLPNLQDLYISRVKKRAGNIIQDPSHPGHNL
;
A
#
# COMPACT_ATOMS: atom_id res chain seq x y z
N ASP A 1 5.42 26.27 49.26
CA ASP A 1 5.74 24.84 49.01
C ASP A 1 5.91 24.52 47.53
N ALA A 2 7.15 24.50 47.04
CA ALA A 2 7.43 24.15 45.64
C ALA A 2 7.45 22.63 45.38
N TYR A 3 7.59 21.80 46.42
CA TYR A 3 7.71 20.35 46.35
C TYR A 3 7.01 19.67 47.54
N HIS A 4 6.45 18.48 47.31
CA HIS A 4 6.10 17.53 48.35
C HIS A 4 7.22 16.48 48.47
N SER A 5 7.78 16.31 49.66
CA SER A 5 8.76 15.27 49.94
C SER A 5 8.08 13.90 50.09
N VAL A 6 8.52 12.92 49.30
CA VAL A 6 8.13 11.52 49.48
C VAL A 6 9.39 10.69 49.72
N PRO A 7 9.56 10.03 50.88
CA PRO A 7 10.71 9.17 51.12
C PRO A 7 10.70 7.98 50.14
N ARG A 8 11.88 7.63 49.62
CA ARG A 8 12.11 6.47 48.76
C ARG A 8 13.26 5.62 49.30
N ALA A 9 13.25 4.35 48.92
CA ALA A 9 14.37 3.45 49.18
C ALA A 9 15.69 3.98 48.58
N ALA A 10 16.77 3.88 49.34
CA ALA A 10 18.11 4.29 48.95
C ALA A 10 18.64 3.60 47.68
N LEU A 11 19.55 4.28 46.98
CA LEU A 11 20.29 3.75 45.84
C LEU A 11 21.62 3.14 46.30
N GLY A 12 21.82 1.85 46.01
CA GLY A 12 23.06 1.14 46.33
C GLY A 12 23.16 0.77 47.82
N LEU A 13 24.33 1.07 48.40
CA LEU A 13 24.69 0.81 49.82
C LEU A 13 24.65 2.08 50.69
N SER A 14 24.15 3.21 50.18
CA SER A 14 24.11 4.47 50.92
C SER A 14 23.14 4.37 52.12
N ASP A 15 23.59 4.91 53.24
CA ASP A 15 22.91 5.15 54.50
C ASP A 15 21.97 6.37 54.45
N HIS A 16 22.07 7.22 53.43
CA HIS A 16 21.23 8.40 53.28
C HIS A 16 19.81 8.06 52.79
N CYS A 17 18.80 8.64 53.45
CA CYS A 17 17.41 8.57 53.03
C CYS A 17 17.18 9.34 51.73
N LEU A 18 16.72 8.64 50.69
CA LEU A 18 16.55 9.22 49.36
C LEU A 18 15.17 9.89 49.25
N VAL A 19 15.13 11.20 49.48
CA VAL A 19 13.89 11.98 49.42
C VAL A 19 13.56 12.33 47.97
N HIS A 20 12.42 11.84 47.48
CA HIS A 20 11.90 12.19 46.16
C HIS A 20 11.01 13.42 46.31
N LEU A 21 11.59 14.58 46.03
CA LEU A 21 10.87 15.84 45.95
C LEU A 21 9.99 15.82 44.69
N LEU A 22 8.69 15.60 44.88
CA LEU A 22 7.68 15.74 43.82
C LEU A 22 7.37 17.24 43.68
N PRO A 23 7.65 17.90 42.56
CA PRO A 23 7.26 19.30 42.41
C PRO A 23 5.74 19.42 42.54
N ALA A 24 5.29 20.37 43.36
CA ALA A 24 3.88 20.74 43.49
C ALA A 24 3.32 21.11 42.10
N TYR A 25 4.16 21.74 41.27
CA TYR A 25 3.99 21.79 39.83
C TYR A 25 4.22 20.41 39.18
N ARG A 26 3.14 19.66 38.94
CA ARG A 26 3.20 18.51 38.02
C ARG A 26 3.50 18.99 36.61
N GLN A 27 4.74 18.80 36.15
CA GLN A 27 5.04 18.84 34.72
C GLN A 27 4.03 17.94 33.99
N LYS A 28 3.30 18.50 33.00
CA LYS A 28 2.36 17.73 32.16
C LYS A 28 3.14 16.74 31.29
N LEU A 29 3.54 15.61 31.89
CA LEU A 29 3.75 14.36 31.16
C LEU A 29 2.53 14.18 30.26
N LYS A 30 2.75 14.14 28.94
CA LYS A 30 1.70 13.90 27.95
C LYS A 30 1.18 12.46 28.10
N SER A 31 0.36 12.25 29.12
CA SER A 31 -0.37 11.01 29.37
C SER A 31 -1.43 10.87 28.29
N ALA A 32 -1.08 10.16 27.23
CA ALA A 32 -2.08 9.71 26.28
C ALA A 32 -3.04 8.78 27.03
N LYS A 33 -4.34 9.06 26.95
CA LYS A 33 -5.40 8.21 27.49
C LYS A 33 -5.19 6.77 26.96
N PRO A 34 -5.39 5.73 27.80
CA PRO A 34 -5.27 4.36 27.33
C PRO A 34 -6.26 4.09 26.20
N VAL A 35 -5.80 3.39 25.16
CA VAL A 35 -6.63 3.09 23.99
C VAL A 35 -7.34 1.77 24.24
N VAL A 36 -8.65 1.83 24.40
CA VAL A 36 -9.55 0.67 24.36
C VAL A 36 -9.48 0.06 22.97
N LYS A 37 -9.23 -1.25 22.89
CA LYS A 37 -9.25 -2.01 21.63
C LYS A 37 -10.17 -3.21 21.76
N THR A 38 -11.07 -3.32 20.79
CA THR A 38 -12.04 -4.41 20.67
C THR A 38 -11.63 -5.27 19.48
N VAL A 39 -11.45 -6.57 19.68
CA VAL A 39 -10.97 -7.50 18.65
C VAL A 39 -11.67 -8.86 18.80
N LYS A 40 -12.15 -9.42 17.69
CA LYS A 40 -12.66 -10.80 17.62
C LYS A 40 -11.58 -11.83 17.93
N ARG A 41 -11.89 -12.78 18.80
CA ARG A 41 -10.99 -13.84 19.23
C ARG A 41 -11.31 -15.15 18.50
N TRP A 42 -10.64 -15.34 17.38
CA TRP A 42 -10.57 -16.61 16.67
C TRP A 42 -9.85 -17.65 17.53
N THR A 43 -10.60 -18.54 18.16
CA THR A 43 -10.11 -19.78 18.77
C THR A 43 -10.46 -20.97 17.87
N VAL A 44 -9.93 -22.15 18.16
CA VAL A 44 -10.18 -23.35 17.33
C VAL A 44 -11.66 -23.76 17.42
N GLU A 45 -12.26 -23.55 18.59
CA GLU A 45 -13.67 -23.81 18.85
C GLU A 45 -14.55 -22.86 18.02
N ALA A 46 -14.36 -21.54 18.17
CA ALA A 46 -15.09 -20.54 17.38
C ALA A 46 -14.90 -20.66 15.86
N GLU A 47 -13.75 -21.16 15.40
CA GLU A 47 -13.50 -21.48 13.99
C GLU A 47 -14.31 -22.71 13.53
N ARG A 48 -14.37 -23.77 14.36
CA ARG A 48 -15.18 -24.97 14.09
C ARG A 48 -16.68 -24.69 14.17
N ASP A 49 -17.13 -23.90 15.12
CA ASP A 49 -18.54 -23.53 15.29
C ASP A 49 -19.04 -22.75 14.06
N LEU A 50 -18.22 -21.82 13.55
CA LEU A 50 -18.52 -21.05 12.34
C LEU A 50 -18.46 -21.92 11.07
N GLN A 51 -17.50 -22.85 10.98
CA GLN A 51 -17.45 -23.84 9.88
C GLN A 51 -18.71 -24.72 9.88
N ALA A 52 -19.09 -25.29 11.03
CA ALA A 52 -20.29 -26.11 11.16
C ALA A 52 -21.57 -25.31 10.83
N CYS A 53 -21.63 -24.04 11.24
CA CYS A 53 -22.74 -23.16 10.89
C CYS A 53 -22.91 -23.03 9.36
N PHE A 54 -21.83 -22.78 8.61
CA PHE A 54 -21.87 -22.66 7.14
C PHE A 54 -21.98 -23.98 6.38
N GLU A 55 -21.55 -25.10 6.97
CA GLU A 55 -21.73 -26.45 6.42
C GLU A 55 -23.20 -26.90 6.50
N LEU A 56 -23.92 -26.44 7.53
CA LEU A 56 -25.36 -26.68 7.73
C LEU A 56 -26.25 -25.62 7.05
N THR A 57 -25.68 -24.57 6.46
CA THR A 57 -26.44 -23.57 5.70
C THR A 57 -26.90 -24.15 4.37
N ASP A 58 -28.21 -24.23 4.16
CA ASP A 58 -28.76 -24.41 2.81
C ASP A 58 -28.63 -23.08 2.03
N TRP A 59 -27.60 -23.01 1.19
CA TRP A 59 -27.33 -21.83 0.38
C TRP A 59 -28.36 -21.64 -0.75
N SER A 60 -29.13 -22.68 -1.13
CA SER A 60 -30.12 -22.59 -2.20
C SER A 60 -31.33 -21.73 -1.83
N VAL A 61 -31.65 -21.63 -0.53
CA VAL A 61 -32.70 -20.74 -0.02
C VAL A 61 -32.43 -19.27 -0.37
N PHE A 62 -31.15 -18.86 -0.38
CA PHE A 62 -30.78 -17.48 -0.77
C PHE A 62 -30.90 -17.25 -2.28
N GLU A 63 -30.56 -18.24 -3.13
CA GLU A 63 -30.76 -18.14 -4.58
C GLU A 63 -32.26 -18.15 -4.95
N ALA A 64 -33.08 -18.92 -4.24
CA ALA A 64 -34.53 -18.99 -4.46
C ALA A 64 -35.29 -17.75 -3.96
N ALA A 65 -34.77 -17.08 -2.93
CA ALA A 65 -35.41 -15.88 -2.35
C ALA A 65 -34.99 -14.56 -3.01
N ALA A 66 -33.79 -14.50 -3.60
CA ALA A 66 -33.28 -13.27 -4.20
C ALA A 66 -33.88 -13.00 -5.59
N THR A 67 -34.34 -11.77 -5.79
CA THR A 67 -34.87 -11.28 -7.07
C THR A 67 -33.77 -10.94 -8.08
N ASP A 68 -32.60 -10.51 -7.60
CA ASP A 68 -31.44 -10.19 -8.43
C ASP A 68 -30.09 -10.52 -7.76
N LEU A 69 -29.00 -10.22 -8.47
CA LEU A 69 -27.64 -10.48 -8.02
C LEU A 69 -27.20 -9.59 -6.84
N ASP A 70 -27.75 -8.38 -6.71
CA ASP A 70 -27.45 -7.48 -5.60
C ASP A 70 -28.11 -7.99 -4.32
N GLU A 71 -29.40 -8.35 -4.37
CA GLU A 71 -30.12 -8.94 -3.23
C GLU A 71 -29.48 -10.26 -2.76
N LEU A 72 -29.11 -11.14 -3.70
CA LEU A 72 -28.40 -12.38 -3.39
C LEU A 72 -27.08 -12.09 -2.67
N THR A 73 -26.28 -11.17 -3.19
CA THR A 73 -24.94 -10.88 -2.65
C THR A 73 -25.02 -10.17 -1.29
N ASP A 74 -25.94 -9.22 -1.13
CA ASP A 74 -26.15 -8.48 0.12
C ASP A 74 -26.68 -9.39 1.22
N THR A 75 -27.62 -10.29 0.90
CA THR A 75 -28.18 -11.25 1.86
C THR A 75 -27.12 -12.27 2.29
N VAL A 76 -26.38 -12.85 1.35
CA VAL A 76 -25.28 -13.81 1.63
C VAL A 76 -24.18 -13.16 2.48
N THR A 77 -23.72 -11.95 2.11
CA THR A 77 -22.65 -11.27 2.86
C THR A 77 -23.11 -10.81 4.25
N SER A 78 -24.36 -10.39 4.39
CA SER A 78 -24.98 -10.05 5.68
C SER A 78 -25.11 -11.27 6.58
N TYR A 79 -25.60 -12.40 6.05
CA TYR A 79 -25.68 -13.67 6.78
C TYR A 79 -24.29 -14.15 7.24
N ILE A 80 -23.28 -14.06 6.38
CA ILE A 80 -21.89 -14.39 6.75
C ILE A 80 -21.38 -13.50 7.88
N SER A 81 -21.66 -12.19 7.86
CA SER A 81 -21.27 -11.29 8.97
C SER A 81 -22.04 -11.61 10.25
N PHE A 82 -23.32 -11.95 10.17
CA PHE A 82 -24.15 -12.36 11.31
C PHE A 82 -23.60 -13.62 11.97
N CYS A 83 -23.36 -14.70 11.20
CA CYS A 83 -22.75 -15.92 11.74
C CYS A 83 -21.36 -15.67 12.32
N GLU A 84 -20.54 -14.82 11.68
CA GLU A 84 -19.23 -14.43 12.24
C GLU A 84 -19.38 -13.66 13.57
N ASP A 85 -20.42 -12.85 13.73
CA ASP A 85 -20.70 -12.10 14.98
C ASP A 85 -21.30 -13.00 16.09
N MET A 86 -22.05 -14.04 15.73
CA MET A 86 -22.58 -15.05 16.66
C MET A 86 -21.51 -16.05 17.14
N CYS A 87 -20.74 -16.64 16.23
CA CYS A 87 -19.78 -17.70 16.56
C CYS A 87 -18.45 -17.17 17.12
N VAL A 88 -18.00 -15.96 16.75
CA VAL A 88 -16.63 -15.48 17.07
C VAL A 88 -16.63 -14.45 18.21
N PRO A 89 -16.25 -14.83 19.45
CA PRO A 89 -16.40 -13.96 20.61
C PRO A 89 -15.49 -12.73 20.55
N THR A 90 -16.06 -11.59 20.88
CA THR A 90 -15.34 -10.31 20.92
C THR A 90 -14.66 -10.09 22.28
N ARG A 91 -13.39 -9.63 22.27
CA ARG A 91 -12.68 -9.23 23.49
C ARG A 91 -12.19 -7.79 23.45
N THR A 92 -12.43 -7.08 24.55
CA THR A 92 -12.00 -5.70 24.77
C THR A 92 -10.79 -5.66 25.70
N TYR A 93 -9.77 -4.89 25.35
CA TYR A 93 -8.56 -4.72 26.16
C TYR A 93 -8.04 -3.27 26.14
N LEU A 94 -7.59 -2.79 27.29
CA LEU A 94 -6.94 -1.48 27.43
C LEU A 94 -5.46 -1.59 27.04
N THR A 95 -5.01 -0.73 26.14
CA THR A 95 -3.60 -0.62 25.75
C THR A 95 -2.98 0.70 26.22
N PHE A 96 -1.88 0.62 26.96
CA PHE A 96 -1.17 1.81 27.45
C PHE A 96 -0.02 2.18 26.52
N ASN A 97 0.22 3.49 26.37
CA ASN A 97 1.12 4.00 25.35
C ASN A 97 2.61 3.58 25.53
N ASN A 98 2.97 3.10 26.73
CA ASN A 98 4.32 2.66 27.13
C ASN A 98 4.37 1.16 27.52
N ASP A 99 3.35 0.34 27.22
CA ASP A 99 3.38 -1.10 27.46
C ASP A 99 4.50 -1.75 26.62
N LYS A 100 5.61 -2.11 27.27
CA LYS A 100 6.70 -2.85 26.63
C LYS A 100 6.22 -4.26 26.29
N PRO A 101 6.54 -4.84 25.12
CA PRO A 101 5.98 -6.12 24.67
C PRO A 101 6.20 -7.33 25.60
N TRP A 102 7.21 -7.25 26.46
CA TRP A 102 7.54 -8.29 27.45
C TRP A 102 6.98 -8.01 28.85
N PHE A 103 6.28 -6.88 29.07
CA PHE A 103 5.76 -6.48 30.38
C PHE A 103 4.36 -7.05 30.62
N SER A 104 4.31 -8.33 30.99
CA SER A 104 3.09 -9.13 31.19
C SER A 104 2.25 -8.71 32.42
N ALA A 105 1.04 -9.27 32.54
CA ALA A 105 0.21 -9.12 33.74
C ALA A 105 0.94 -9.57 35.03
N LYS A 106 1.68 -10.69 34.98
CA LYS A 106 2.56 -11.15 36.07
C LYS A 106 3.59 -10.09 36.49
N LEU A 107 4.18 -9.37 35.53
CA LEU A 107 5.10 -8.27 35.83
C LEU A 107 4.39 -7.01 36.36
N LYS A 108 3.13 -6.76 35.99
CA LYS A 108 2.30 -5.72 36.61
C LYS A 108 2.01 -6.06 38.07
N GLN A 109 1.63 -7.30 38.38
CA GLN A 109 1.43 -7.80 39.75
C GLN A 109 2.71 -7.75 40.60
N LEU A 110 3.84 -8.28 40.11
CA LEU A 110 5.12 -8.25 40.83
C LEU A 110 5.64 -6.82 41.06
N ARG A 111 5.33 -5.88 40.15
CA ARG A 111 5.62 -4.46 40.39
C ARG A 111 4.76 -3.91 41.52
N GLN A 112 3.47 -4.21 41.53
CA GLN A 112 2.54 -3.76 42.56
C GLN A 112 2.98 -4.27 43.94
N ALA A 113 3.21 -5.58 44.08
CA ALA A 113 3.71 -6.19 45.33
C ALA A 113 5.03 -5.56 45.83
N LYS A 114 5.93 -5.12 44.92
CA LYS A 114 7.16 -4.40 45.29
C LYS A 114 6.88 -2.98 45.79
N GLU A 115 5.88 -2.28 45.28
CA GLU A 115 5.46 -0.97 45.84
C GLU A 115 4.69 -1.15 47.16
N ASP A 116 3.92 -2.23 47.31
CA ASP A 116 3.17 -2.54 48.53
C ASP A 116 4.11 -2.90 49.69
N ALA A 117 5.07 -3.79 49.46
CA ALA A 117 6.14 -4.12 50.42
C ALA A 117 7.06 -2.92 50.74
N HIS A 118 7.12 -1.90 49.88
CA HIS A 118 7.80 -0.65 50.21
C HIS A 118 6.95 0.23 51.14
N ARG A 119 5.63 0.26 50.94
CA ARG A 119 4.68 1.04 51.75
C ARG A 119 4.45 0.45 53.13
N SER A 120 4.58 -0.87 53.31
CA SER A 120 4.48 -1.52 54.63
C SER A 120 5.69 -1.29 55.53
N GLY A 121 6.79 -0.72 55.02
CA GLY A 121 8.03 -0.50 55.77
C GLY A 121 8.92 -1.74 55.95
N ASP A 122 8.44 -2.94 55.60
CA ASP A 122 9.19 -4.18 55.73
C ASP A 122 10.36 -4.24 54.72
N LYS A 123 11.58 -4.05 55.26
CA LYS A 123 12.83 -4.09 54.50
C LYS A 123 13.13 -5.47 53.90
N ALA A 124 12.71 -6.56 54.54
CA ALA A 124 12.95 -7.93 54.08
C ALA A 124 12.02 -8.29 52.91
N LEU A 125 10.70 -8.08 53.08
CA LEU A 125 9.72 -8.25 52.00
C LEU A 125 10.04 -7.36 50.80
N TYR A 126 10.43 -6.09 51.02
CA TYR A 126 10.83 -5.21 49.92
C TYR A 126 12.05 -5.74 49.15
N LYS A 127 13.08 -6.23 49.85
CA LYS A 127 14.29 -6.83 49.23
C LYS A 127 13.93 -8.07 48.40
N GLN A 128 13.07 -8.94 48.93
CA GLN A 128 12.59 -10.15 48.25
C GLN A 128 11.74 -9.82 47.01
N ALA A 129 10.77 -8.90 47.13
CA ALA A 129 9.92 -8.46 46.02
C ALA A 129 10.73 -7.78 44.91
N LYS A 130 11.70 -6.92 45.27
CA LYS A 130 12.65 -6.29 44.35
C LYS A 130 13.50 -7.31 43.60
N TYR A 131 14.03 -8.32 44.29
CA TYR A 131 14.79 -9.40 43.64
C TYR A 131 13.93 -10.19 42.65
N THR A 132 12.73 -10.61 43.09
CA THR A 132 11.79 -11.42 42.29
C THR A 132 11.36 -10.67 41.03
N LEU A 133 10.99 -9.39 41.14
CA LEU A 133 10.68 -8.54 39.99
C LEU A 133 11.86 -8.44 39.01
N ASN A 134 13.08 -8.21 39.50
CA ASN A 134 14.27 -8.09 38.66
C ASN A 134 14.70 -9.42 38.00
N ARG A 135 14.44 -10.56 38.65
CA ARG A 135 14.60 -11.90 38.07
C ARG A 135 13.58 -12.12 36.95
N GLU A 136 12.30 -11.88 37.21
CA GLU A 136 11.23 -12.07 36.22
C GLU A 136 11.38 -11.12 35.01
N ILE A 137 11.83 -9.87 35.21
CA ILE A 137 12.13 -8.95 34.10
C ILE A 137 13.24 -9.50 33.19
N ARG A 138 14.27 -10.18 33.74
CA ARG A 138 15.31 -10.84 32.94
C ARG A 138 14.73 -12.02 32.16
N VAL A 139 13.96 -12.88 32.80
CA VAL A 139 13.27 -14.03 32.15
C VAL A 139 12.35 -13.56 31.02
N ALA A 140 11.50 -12.55 31.27
CA ALA A 140 10.58 -12.03 30.27
C ALA A 140 11.29 -11.40 29.06
N LYS A 141 12.41 -10.70 29.28
CA LYS A 141 13.27 -10.21 28.20
C LYS A 141 13.89 -11.34 27.38
N LEU A 142 14.40 -12.40 28.03
CA LEU A 142 14.96 -13.58 27.36
C LEU A 142 13.90 -14.31 26.52
N ASN A 143 12.72 -14.56 27.08
CA ASN A 143 11.60 -15.18 26.37
C ASN A 143 11.16 -14.34 25.16
N TYR A 144 11.11 -13.02 25.30
CA TYR A 144 10.80 -12.12 24.19
C TYR A 144 11.92 -12.06 23.14
N SER A 145 13.19 -12.13 23.54
CA SER A 145 14.33 -12.29 22.62
C SER A 145 14.24 -13.59 21.83
N GLY A 146 13.90 -14.71 22.48
CA GLY A 146 13.63 -15.99 21.82
C GLY A 146 12.46 -15.93 20.84
N LYS A 147 11.39 -15.18 21.16
CA LYS A 147 10.28 -14.90 20.25
C LYS A 147 10.74 -14.09 19.03
N LEU A 148 11.57 -13.06 19.21
CA LEU A 148 12.16 -12.30 18.11
C LEU A 148 13.07 -13.17 17.24
N LYS A 149 13.88 -14.07 17.83
CA LYS A 149 14.68 -15.07 17.09
C LYS A 149 13.81 -15.94 16.18
N LYS A 150 12.69 -16.46 16.70
CA LYS A 150 11.71 -17.25 15.92
C LYS A 150 10.98 -16.44 14.84
N GLN A 151 10.92 -15.10 14.95
CA GLN A 151 10.36 -14.22 13.93
C GLN A 151 11.40 -13.84 12.84
N LEU A 152 12.64 -13.56 13.26
CA LEU A 152 13.77 -13.28 12.36
C LEU A 152 14.10 -14.48 11.46
N SER A 153 14.15 -15.68 12.02
CA SER A 153 14.40 -16.93 11.27
C SER A 153 13.30 -17.28 10.25
N ARG A 154 12.12 -16.67 10.33
CA ARG A 154 11.04 -16.77 9.35
C ARG A 154 11.04 -15.63 8.31
N SER A 155 12.10 -14.83 8.27
CA SER A 155 12.25 -13.65 7.41
C SER A 155 11.12 -12.61 7.52
N ASP A 156 10.39 -12.58 8.65
CA ASP A 156 9.29 -11.64 8.87
C ASP A 156 9.81 -10.27 9.33
N SER A 157 10.48 -9.56 8.42
CA SER A 157 11.02 -8.22 8.66
C SER A 157 9.96 -7.22 9.16
N LYS A 158 8.68 -7.44 8.86
CA LYS A 158 7.57 -6.59 9.34
C LYS A 158 7.29 -6.82 10.82
N SER A 159 7.19 -8.06 11.29
CA SER A 159 7.01 -8.34 12.71
C SER A 159 8.23 -7.93 13.53
N VAL A 160 9.44 -8.11 12.99
CA VAL A 160 10.69 -7.63 13.61
C VAL A 160 10.66 -6.12 13.78
N TRP A 161 10.34 -5.36 12.73
CA TRP A 161 10.24 -3.91 12.77
C TRP A 161 9.15 -3.41 13.75
N ASN A 162 8.00 -4.07 13.78
CA ASN A 162 6.93 -3.76 14.73
C ASN A 162 7.34 -4.03 16.19
N GLY A 163 7.99 -5.18 16.43
CA GLY A 163 8.56 -5.51 17.73
C GLY A 163 9.55 -4.43 18.16
N LEU A 164 10.48 -4.07 17.29
CA LEU A 164 11.54 -3.08 17.53
C LEU A 164 10.98 -1.68 17.84
N LYS A 165 9.98 -1.20 17.07
CA LYS A 165 9.25 0.04 17.38
C LYS A 165 8.67 0.05 18.80
N ALA A 166 8.14 -1.08 19.26
CA ALA A 166 7.61 -1.23 20.61
C ALA A 166 8.70 -1.39 21.70
N ILE A 167 9.91 -1.87 21.35
CA ILE A 167 11.08 -1.85 22.25
C ILE A 167 11.55 -0.40 22.45
N THR A 168 11.72 0.35 21.36
CA THR A 168 12.40 1.65 21.36
C THR A 168 11.46 2.84 21.55
N SER A 169 10.17 2.60 21.78
CA SER A 169 9.11 3.62 21.78
C SER A 169 9.10 4.50 20.52
N TYR A 170 9.62 4.00 19.39
CA TYR A 170 9.74 4.77 18.15
C TYR A 170 8.38 4.88 17.46
N LYS A 171 7.61 5.87 17.89
CA LYS A 171 6.41 6.34 17.22
C LYS A 171 6.82 7.50 16.32
N SER A 172 6.55 7.36 15.03
CA SER A 172 6.41 8.54 14.17
C SER A 172 5.33 9.42 14.81
N PRO A 173 5.55 10.74 14.97
CA PRO A 173 4.48 11.63 15.42
C PRO A 173 3.34 11.50 14.42
N SER A 174 2.22 10.92 14.84
CA SER A 174 0.99 10.93 14.07
C SER A 174 0.45 12.36 14.15
N PRO A 175 0.39 13.11 13.04
CA PRO A 175 -0.43 14.30 13.01
C PRO A 175 -1.86 13.78 13.08
N SER A 176 -2.54 14.04 14.18
CA SER A 176 -3.98 14.18 14.13
C SER A 176 -4.22 15.66 13.79
N PRO A 177 -4.62 16.00 12.55
CA PRO A 177 -5.50 17.15 12.37
C PRO A 177 -6.67 16.99 13.34
N GLU A 178 -7.25 18.10 13.78
CA GLU A 178 -8.54 18.03 14.47
C GLU A 178 -9.57 17.52 13.47
N ALA A 179 -9.90 16.23 13.59
CA ALA A 179 -10.85 15.56 12.74
C ALA A 179 -12.25 16.10 13.07
N ASN A 180 -12.72 17.03 12.24
CA ASN A 180 -14.08 17.55 12.25
C ASN A 180 -14.86 17.01 11.04
N GLN A 181 -16.17 17.24 11.02
CA GLN A 181 -17.05 16.73 9.98
C GLN A 181 -16.74 17.38 8.62
N GLN A 182 -16.58 18.72 8.60
CA GLN A 182 -16.27 19.48 7.40
C GLN A 182 -15.06 18.91 6.64
N LEU A 183 -13.95 18.61 7.33
CA LEU A 183 -12.76 18.04 6.69
C LEU A 183 -13.02 16.66 6.07
N ALA A 184 -13.98 15.87 6.57
CA ALA A 184 -14.33 14.60 5.96
C ALA A 184 -15.10 14.82 4.64
N ASP A 185 -16.05 15.76 4.64
CA ASP A 185 -16.85 16.11 3.46
C ASP A 185 -16.02 16.85 2.39
N ASP A 186 -15.19 17.83 2.78
CA ASP A 186 -14.22 18.52 1.92
C ASP A 186 -13.26 17.52 1.24
N LEU A 187 -12.76 16.53 2.00
CA LEU A 187 -11.90 15.49 1.43
C LEU A 187 -12.66 14.59 0.48
N ASN A 188 -13.93 14.26 0.76
CA ASN A 188 -14.72 13.41 -0.14
C ASN A 188 -14.96 14.14 -1.46
N GLU A 189 -15.40 15.40 -1.41
CA GLU A 189 -15.54 16.25 -2.60
C GLU A 189 -14.23 16.38 -3.38
N PHE A 190 -13.13 16.70 -2.68
CA PHE A 190 -11.82 16.82 -3.30
C PHE A 190 -11.36 15.54 -3.99
N TYR A 191 -11.66 14.35 -3.46
CA TYR A 191 -11.35 13.09 -4.13
C TYR A 191 -12.29 12.78 -5.31
N CYS A 192 -13.55 13.22 -5.25
CA CYS A 192 -14.55 13.10 -6.31
C CYS A 192 -14.39 14.11 -7.46
N ARG A 193 -13.54 15.14 -7.34
CA ARG A 193 -13.42 16.25 -8.32
C ARG A 193 -13.12 15.86 -9.78
N PHE A 194 -12.71 14.61 -10.02
CA PHE A 194 -12.47 14.07 -11.37
C PHE A 194 -13.71 13.44 -12.00
N GLU A 195 -14.81 13.33 -11.25
CA GLU A 195 -16.10 12.91 -11.78
C GLU A 195 -16.56 13.94 -12.82
N LYS A 196 -16.69 13.50 -14.08
CA LYS A 196 -17.37 14.32 -15.08
C LYS A 196 -18.85 14.37 -14.71
N GLN A 197 -19.39 15.58 -14.52
CA GLN A 197 -20.83 15.75 -14.57
C GLN A 197 -21.31 15.17 -15.91
N LYS A 198 -22.34 14.30 -15.87
CA LYS A 198 -23.13 14.02 -17.06
C LYS A 198 -23.70 15.37 -17.51
N THR A 199 -23.11 15.98 -18.54
CA THR A 199 -23.69 17.14 -19.19
C THR A 199 -25.11 16.76 -19.56
N GLY A 200 -26.08 17.48 -18.99
CA GLY A 200 -27.48 17.08 -19.06
C GLY A 200 -27.88 16.84 -20.51
N LEU A 201 -28.61 15.75 -20.75
CA LEU A 201 -29.42 15.60 -21.95
C LEU A 201 -30.56 16.63 -21.87
N THR A 202 -30.25 17.89 -22.18
CA THR A 202 -31.28 18.80 -22.67
C THR A 202 -31.83 18.18 -23.96
N PRO A 203 -33.14 17.93 -24.07
CA PRO A 203 -33.72 17.43 -25.30
C PRO A 203 -33.64 18.54 -26.36
N CYS A 204 -32.56 18.54 -27.14
CA CYS A 204 -32.44 19.39 -28.32
C CYS A 204 -33.44 18.88 -29.36
N THR A 205 -34.59 19.55 -29.44
CA THR A 205 -35.56 19.38 -30.52
C THR A 205 -34.84 19.57 -31.86
N PRO A 206 -34.84 18.59 -32.77
CA PRO A 206 -34.12 18.72 -34.03
C PRO A 206 -34.85 19.73 -34.94
N PRO A 207 -34.17 20.74 -35.50
CA PRO A 207 -34.75 21.55 -36.56
C PRO A 207 -34.79 20.73 -37.86
N ASN A 208 -36.00 20.50 -38.37
CA ASN A 208 -36.38 20.08 -39.73
C ASN A 208 -35.32 19.31 -40.55
N CYS A 209 -35.43 17.98 -40.57
CA CYS A 209 -34.80 17.15 -41.60
C CYS A 209 -35.85 16.76 -42.67
N PRO A 210 -35.65 17.07 -43.97
CA PRO A 210 -36.56 16.67 -45.02
C PRO A 210 -36.55 15.16 -45.29
N THR A 211 -37.76 14.64 -45.50
CA THR A 211 -38.22 13.37 -46.08
C THR A 211 -37.18 12.38 -46.65
N ALA A 212 -37.28 11.12 -46.23
CA ALA A 212 -36.43 10.01 -46.64
C ALA A 212 -36.67 9.48 -48.07
N GLN A 213 -35.65 8.78 -48.61
CA GLN A 213 -35.78 7.84 -49.74
C GLN A 213 -35.15 6.47 -49.38
N PRO A 214 -35.51 5.37 -50.09
CA PRO A 214 -35.32 4.01 -49.58
C PRO A 214 -33.90 3.42 -49.71
N SER A 215 -33.68 2.39 -48.91
CA SER A 215 -32.44 1.66 -48.66
C SER A 215 -31.85 0.86 -49.84
N THR A 216 -30.51 0.80 -49.87
CA THR A 216 -29.73 -0.35 -50.39
C THR A 216 -29.14 -1.16 -49.23
N PRO A 217 -29.20 -2.51 -49.24
CA PRO A 217 -28.66 -3.33 -48.16
C PRO A 217 -27.14 -3.50 -48.27
N CYS A 218 -26.42 -3.29 -47.17
CA CYS A 218 -25.00 -3.65 -47.06
C CYS A 218 -24.79 -5.14 -46.70
N PRO A 219 -23.63 -5.74 -47.04
CA PRO A 219 -23.40 -7.17 -46.83
C PRO A 219 -23.23 -7.54 -45.36
N SER A 220 -23.64 -8.76 -45.01
CA SER A 220 -23.50 -9.34 -43.68
C SER A 220 -22.03 -9.56 -43.28
N ILE A 221 -21.68 -9.11 -42.08
CA ILE A 221 -20.40 -9.41 -41.43
C ILE A 221 -20.43 -10.89 -40.99
N PRO A 222 -19.38 -11.70 -41.27
CA PRO A 222 -19.35 -13.10 -40.86
C PRO A 222 -19.26 -13.25 -39.32
N PRO A 223 -19.76 -14.35 -38.74
CA PRO A 223 -19.86 -14.51 -37.30
C PRO A 223 -18.48 -14.60 -36.63
N THR A 224 -18.23 -13.70 -35.68
CA THR A 224 -17.01 -13.68 -34.86
C THR A 224 -16.85 -14.98 -34.09
N VAL A 225 -15.64 -15.57 -34.15
CA VAL A 225 -15.28 -16.78 -33.39
C VAL A 225 -15.56 -16.57 -31.91
N SER A 226 -16.31 -17.49 -31.30
CA SER A 226 -16.66 -17.45 -29.87
C SER A 226 -15.41 -17.52 -29.01
N GLN A 227 -14.99 -16.39 -28.44
CA GLN A 227 -13.97 -16.37 -27.39
C GLN A 227 -14.54 -17.02 -26.11
N PRO A 228 -13.75 -17.81 -25.38
CA PRO A 228 -14.24 -18.50 -24.19
C PRO A 228 -14.63 -17.51 -23.10
N ALA A 229 -15.88 -17.58 -22.65
CA ALA A 229 -16.33 -16.86 -21.46
C ALA A 229 -15.51 -17.30 -20.24
N LEU A 230 -14.98 -16.35 -19.47
CA LEU A 230 -14.26 -16.65 -18.23
C LEU A 230 -15.21 -17.38 -17.27
N LYS A 231 -14.88 -18.63 -16.94
CA LYS A 231 -15.59 -19.42 -15.93
C LYS A 231 -14.68 -19.62 -14.71
N ILE A 232 -15.19 -19.26 -13.53
CA ILE A 232 -14.48 -19.40 -12.27
C ILE A 232 -14.78 -20.77 -11.66
N CYS A 233 -13.72 -21.49 -11.28
CA CYS A 233 -13.80 -22.77 -10.60
C CYS A 233 -13.72 -22.62 -9.08
N GLU A 234 -14.51 -23.42 -8.36
CA GLU A 234 -14.58 -23.40 -6.89
C GLU A 234 -13.22 -23.64 -6.21
N GLY A 235 -12.42 -24.55 -6.76
CA GLY A 235 -11.07 -24.81 -6.27
C GLY A 235 -10.18 -23.56 -6.28
N ASP A 236 -10.39 -22.61 -7.21
CA ASP A 236 -9.61 -21.36 -7.26
C ASP A 236 -10.14 -20.29 -6.31
N VAL A 237 -11.46 -20.20 -6.11
CA VAL A 237 -12.08 -19.41 -5.03
C VAL A 237 -11.50 -19.86 -3.69
N CYS A 238 -11.51 -21.17 -3.41
CA CYS A 238 -10.95 -21.77 -2.19
C CYS A 238 -9.45 -21.46 -2.03
N LYS A 239 -8.65 -21.58 -3.10
CA LYS A 239 -7.21 -21.22 -3.09
C LYS A 239 -7.00 -19.74 -2.76
N VAL A 240 -7.83 -18.82 -3.26
CA VAL A 240 -7.70 -17.38 -2.99
C VAL A 240 -8.15 -17.04 -1.56
N PHE A 241 -9.23 -17.63 -1.08
CA PHE A 241 -9.73 -17.50 0.29
C PHE A 241 -8.73 -18.01 1.34
N ARG A 242 -8.15 -19.20 1.16
CA ARG A 242 -7.07 -19.73 2.03
C ARG A 242 -5.84 -18.82 2.08
N LYS A 243 -5.57 -18.02 1.05
CA LYS A 243 -4.45 -17.05 0.97
C LYS A 243 -4.73 -15.70 1.66
N GLN A 244 -5.91 -15.50 2.24
CA GLN A 244 -6.26 -14.23 2.89
C GLN A 244 -5.39 -13.86 4.09
N LYS A 245 -5.23 -12.55 4.29
CA LYS A 245 -4.39 -11.97 5.35
C LYS A 245 -5.27 -11.52 6.52
N ILE A 246 -5.56 -12.44 7.44
CA ILE A 246 -6.53 -12.34 8.57
C ILE A 246 -6.47 -11.06 9.43
N ARG A 247 -5.38 -10.29 9.39
CA ARG A 247 -5.22 -9.02 10.14
C ARG A 247 -5.50 -7.77 9.32
N LYS A 248 -6.02 -7.90 8.09
CA LYS A 248 -6.56 -6.77 7.32
C LYS A 248 -7.95 -6.40 7.86
N ALA A 249 -8.35 -5.15 7.63
CA ALA A 249 -9.73 -4.73 7.91
C ALA A 249 -10.69 -5.36 6.89
N LYS A 250 -11.95 -5.55 7.30
CA LYS A 250 -13.07 -5.87 6.41
C LYS A 250 -13.50 -4.66 5.57
N GLY A 251 -14.15 -4.91 4.44
CA GLY A 251 -14.75 -3.86 3.62
C GLY A 251 -16.12 -3.41 4.17
N PRO A 252 -16.87 -2.59 3.40
CA PRO A 252 -18.24 -2.23 3.72
C PRO A 252 -19.20 -3.44 3.75
N ASP A 253 -18.89 -4.46 2.95
CA ASP A 253 -19.57 -5.76 2.80
C ASP A 253 -19.59 -6.65 4.06
N GLY A 254 -19.07 -6.20 5.20
CA GLY A 254 -19.17 -6.96 6.46
C GLY A 254 -18.27 -8.21 6.58
N VAL A 255 -17.86 -8.84 5.47
CA VAL A 255 -17.10 -10.09 5.45
C VAL A 255 -15.62 -9.88 5.84
N SER A 256 -15.12 -10.62 6.84
CA SER A 256 -13.72 -10.48 7.27
C SER A 256 -12.75 -11.38 6.50
N PRO A 257 -11.46 -10.96 6.34
CA PRO A 257 -10.41 -11.82 5.81
C PRO A 257 -10.04 -13.01 6.72
N ALA A 258 -10.57 -13.05 7.95
CA ALA A 258 -10.39 -14.16 8.88
C ALA A 258 -11.47 -15.23 8.61
N CYS A 259 -12.74 -14.83 8.51
CA CYS A 259 -13.84 -15.70 8.11
C CYS A 259 -13.58 -16.38 6.76
N LEU A 260 -13.25 -15.62 5.71
CA LEU A 260 -12.90 -16.19 4.40
C LEU A 260 -11.75 -17.20 4.47
N LYS A 261 -10.79 -17.03 5.37
CA LYS A 261 -9.67 -17.99 5.49
C LYS A 261 -10.07 -19.25 6.26
N ALA A 262 -10.80 -19.09 7.36
CA ALA A 262 -11.27 -20.16 8.24
C ALA A 262 -12.29 -21.05 7.53
N CYS A 263 -13.29 -20.43 6.91
CA CYS A 263 -14.41 -21.11 6.25
C CYS A 263 -14.21 -21.20 4.74
N ALA A 264 -12.94 -21.32 4.31
CA ALA A 264 -12.58 -21.26 2.89
C ALA A 264 -13.12 -22.44 2.07
N VAL A 265 -13.50 -23.55 2.70
CA VAL A 265 -14.17 -24.67 2.01
C VAL A 265 -15.65 -24.33 1.86
N GLN A 266 -16.34 -24.15 3.00
CA GLN A 266 -17.77 -23.89 3.11
C GLN A 266 -18.26 -22.74 2.23
N LEU A 267 -17.50 -21.64 2.16
CA LEU A 267 -17.91 -20.43 1.43
C LEU A 267 -17.54 -20.45 -0.05
N SER A 268 -16.79 -21.44 -0.55
CA SER A 268 -16.31 -21.40 -1.93
C SER A 268 -17.41 -21.66 -2.96
N SER A 269 -18.34 -22.57 -2.69
CA SER A 269 -19.45 -22.90 -3.60
C SER A 269 -20.34 -21.68 -3.86
N ILE A 270 -20.88 -21.06 -2.81
CA ILE A 270 -21.77 -19.88 -2.92
C ILE A 270 -21.08 -18.67 -3.58
N PHE A 271 -19.81 -18.38 -3.26
CA PHE A 271 -19.09 -17.31 -3.96
C PHE A 271 -18.70 -17.68 -5.39
N THR A 272 -18.57 -18.96 -5.74
CA THR A 272 -18.39 -19.40 -7.13
C THR A 272 -19.65 -19.17 -7.95
N LEU A 273 -20.83 -19.43 -7.38
CA LEU A 273 -22.11 -19.08 -7.98
C LEU A 273 -22.20 -17.56 -8.23
N ILE A 274 -22.03 -16.75 -7.18
CA ILE A 274 -22.11 -15.27 -7.28
C ILE A 274 -21.10 -14.71 -8.31
N PHE A 275 -19.86 -15.22 -8.33
CA PHE A 275 -18.86 -14.73 -9.28
C PHE A 275 -19.17 -15.12 -10.74
N ASN A 276 -19.67 -16.34 -10.99
CA ASN A 276 -20.05 -16.74 -12.35
C ASN A 276 -21.31 -15.99 -12.81
N ARG A 277 -22.35 -15.87 -11.97
CA ARG A 277 -23.53 -15.03 -12.26
C ARG A 277 -23.15 -13.58 -12.57
N SER A 278 -22.20 -13.01 -11.82
CA SER A 278 -21.65 -11.67 -12.08
C SER A 278 -20.97 -11.55 -13.44
N LEU A 279 -20.18 -12.55 -13.86
CA LEU A 279 -19.54 -12.58 -15.17
C LEU A 279 -20.55 -12.81 -16.31
N GLU A 280 -21.54 -13.68 -16.12
CA GLU A 280 -22.62 -13.97 -17.07
C GLU A 280 -23.48 -12.73 -17.34
N LEU A 281 -23.92 -12.05 -16.27
CA LEU A 281 -24.71 -10.82 -16.35
C LEU A 281 -23.87 -9.58 -16.72
N CYS A 282 -22.53 -9.70 -16.74
CA CYS A 282 -21.59 -8.60 -16.91
C CYS A 282 -21.76 -7.46 -15.88
N ILE A 283 -22.28 -7.77 -14.69
CA ILE A 283 -22.61 -6.82 -13.62
C ILE A 283 -21.83 -7.15 -12.35
N VAL A 284 -21.19 -6.15 -11.73
CA VAL A 284 -20.56 -6.27 -10.41
C VAL A 284 -21.54 -5.86 -9.30
N PRO A 285 -21.72 -6.68 -8.25
CA PRO A 285 -22.62 -6.36 -7.15
C PRO A 285 -22.32 -5.03 -6.46
N SER A 286 -23.36 -4.30 -6.07
CA SER A 286 -23.31 -2.96 -5.49
C SER A 286 -22.54 -2.91 -4.17
N CYS A 287 -22.71 -3.87 -3.26
CA CYS A 287 -21.89 -3.95 -2.04
C CYS A 287 -20.40 -4.19 -2.29
N PHE A 288 -20.04 -4.81 -3.43
CA PHE A 288 -18.64 -5.00 -3.84
C PHE A 288 -18.04 -3.74 -4.47
N LYS A 289 -18.87 -2.86 -5.06
CA LYS A 289 -18.49 -1.53 -5.58
C LYS A 289 -18.34 -0.48 -4.46
N CYS A 290 -18.94 -0.70 -3.29
CA CYS A 290 -18.83 0.18 -2.11
C CYS A 290 -17.40 0.28 -1.54
N SER A 291 -17.02 1.49 -1.11
CA SER A 291 -15.70 1.75 -0.53
C SER A 291 -15.71 2.75 0.64
N THR A 292 -14.89 2.51 1.65
CA THR A 292 -14.56 3.52 2.68
C THR A 292 -13.17 4.08 2.42
N ILE A 293 -13.08 5.35 2.05
CA ILE A 293 -11.82 6.05 1.86
C ILE A 293 -11.24 6.43 3.22
N ILE A 294 -9.99 6.03 3.46
CA ILE A 294 -9.21 6.37 4.66
C ILE A 294 -8.12 7.37 4.25
N PRO A 295 -8.25 8.68 4.60
CA PRO A 295 -7.23 9.68 4.30
C PRO A 295 -5.94 9.41 5.08
N VAL A 296 -4.83 9.19 4.35
CA VAL A 296 -3.51 9.00 4.96
C VAL A 296 -2.60 10.20 4.66
N PRO A 297 -2.12 10.95 5.67
CA PRO A 297 -1.18 12.05 5.46
C PRO A 297 0.11 11.62 4.74
N LYS A 298 0.47 12.34 3.68
CA LYS A 298 1.74 12.21 2.93
C LYS A 298 2.94 12.73 3.73
N LYS A 299 2.73 13.72 4.61
CA LYS A 299 3.77 14.43 5.38
C LYS A 299 3.31 14.76 6.82
N PRO A 300 4.23 15.02 7.79
CA PRO A 300 3.87 15.22 9.21
C PRO A 300 3.15 16.53 9.55
N LYS A 301 3.08 17.51 8.65
CA LYS A 301 2.25 18.70 8.78
C LYS A 301 1.47 18.88 7.49
N THR A 302 0.20 18.52 7.50
CA THR A 302 -0.71 18.72 6.37
C THR A 302 -1.04 20.20 6.24
N THR A 303 -0.88 20.75 5.04
CA THR A 303 -1.13 22.17 4.71
C THR A 303 -2.29 22.34 3.72
N GLY A 304 -2.76 21.27 3.09
CA GLY A 304 -3.97 21.28 2.27
C GLY A 304 -4.47 19.86 1.93
N LEU A 305 -5.63 19.75 1.27
CA LEU A 305 -6.28 18.48 0.95
C LEU A 305 -5.39 17.55 0.08
N ASN A 306 -4.57 18.15 -0.79
CA ASN A 306 -3.55 17.48 -1.59
C ASN A 306 -2.50 16.70 -0.75
N ASP A 307 -2.36 16.97 0.55
CA ASP A 307 -1.44 16.24 1.42
C ASP A 307 -1.97 14.90 1.94
N TYR A 308 -3.20 14.52 1.61
CA TYR A 308 -3.76 13.22 1.97
C TYR A 308 -3.74 12.25 0.77
N ARG A 309 -3.68 10.94 1.06
CA ARG A 309 -3.90 9.87 0.08
C ARG A 309 -5.25 9.20 0.34
N PRO A 310 -6.12 9.04 -0.67
CA PRO A 310 -7.39 8.33 -0.53
C PRO A 310 -7.17 6.81 -0.57
N VAL A 311 -6.90 6.18 0.58
CA VAL A 311 -6.74 4.71 0.62
C VAL A 311 -8.11 4.05 0.68
N ALA A 312 -8.53 3.38 -0.39
CA ALA A 312 -9.83 2.73 -0.46
C ALA A 312 -9.85 1.38 0.28
N LEU A 313 -10.70 1.29 1.30
CA LEU A 313 -11.09 0.04 1.94
C LEU A 313 -12.34 -0.50 1.23
N THR A 314 -12.11 -1.41 0.28
CA THR A 314 -13.16 -2.13 -0.48
C THR A 314 -13.28 -3.58 -0.02
N SER A 315 -14.34 -4.26 -0.48
CA SER A 315 -14.65 -5.67 -0.16
C SER A 315 -13.45 -6.61 -0.28
N VAL A 316 -13.35 -7.53 0.69
CA VAL A 316 -12.32 -8.58 0.70
C VAL A 316 -12.69 -9.71 -0.26
N VAL A 317 -13.99 -9.96 -0.42
CA VAL A 317 -14.56 -10.87 -1.41
C VAL A 317 -14.28 -10.33 -2.81
N MET A 318 -14.57 -9.06 -3.08
CA MET A 318 -14.26 -8.43 -4.36
C MET A 318 -12.77 -8.49 -4.69
N LYS A 319 -11.88 -8.17 -3.73
CA LYS A 319 -10.41 -8.33 -3.89
C LYS A 319 -9.93 -9.78 -4.09
N SER A 320 -10.83 -10.76 -3.96
CA SER A 320 -10.60 -12.16 -4.31
C SER A 320 -11.04 -12.43 -5.75
N PHE A 321 -12.25 -12.01 -6.12
CA PHE A 321 -12.78 -12.05 -7.48
C PHE A 321 -11.87 -11.31 -8.47
N GLU A 322 -11.45 -10.08 -8.14
CA GLU A 322 -10.48 -9.29 -8.90
C GLU A 322 -9.18 -10.06 -9.22
N ARG A 323 -8.75 -11.02 -8.38
CA ARG A 323 -7.52 -11.81 -8.63
C ARG A 323 -7.71 -12.88 -9.67
N LEU A 324 -8.91 -13.44 -9.76
CA LEU A 324 -9.28 -14.45 -10.73
C LEU A 324 -9.39 -13.79 -12.12
N VAL A 325 -10.10 -12.67 -12.20
CA VAL A 325 -10.16 -11.84 -13.42
C VAL A 325 -8.79 -11.28 -13.81
N LEU A 326 -7.96 -10.85 -12.84
CA LEU A 326 -6.59 -10.38 -13.13
C LEU A 326 -5.70 -11.47 -13.74
N ALA A 327 -5.87 -12.74 -13.36
CA ALA A 327 -5.10 -13.84 -13.93
C ALA A 327 -5.45 -14.03 -15.42
N PHE A 328 -6.74 -14.07 -15.74
CA PHE A 328 -7.26 -14.16 -17.11
C PHE A 328 -6.82 -12.97 -17.99
N LEU A 329 -7.01 -11.73 -17.50
CA LEU A 329 -6.61 -10.54 -18.24
C LEU A 329 -5.12 -10.48 -18.54
N LYS A 330 -4.27 -10.98 -17.64
CA LYS A 330 -2.82 -11.01 -17.85
C LYS A 330 -2.39 -12.01 -18.92
N ASP A 331 -3.11 -13.12 -19.04
CA ASP A 331 -2.84 -14.16 -20.04
C ASP A 331 -3.07 -13.59 -21.46
N ILE A 332 -4.20 -12.91 -21.65
CA ILE A 332 -4.56 -12.26 -22.92
C ILE A 332 -3.67 -11.04 -23.22
N THR A 333 -3.52 -10.12 -22.26
CA THR A 333 -2.91 -8.81 -22.53
C THR A 333 -1.39 -8.77 -22.35
N GLY A 334 -0.80 -9.72 -21.61
CA GLY A 334 0.63 -9.73 -21.29
C GLY A 334 1.55 -9.62 -22.51
N PRO A 335 1.35 -10.41 -23.59
CA PRO A 335 2.13 -10.32 -24.83
C PRO A 335 1.92 -9.03 -25.64
N LEU A 336 0.86 -8.25 -25.33
CA LEU A 336 0.43 -7.07 -26.10
C LEU A 336 0.84 -5.73 -25.44
N LEU A 337 1.59 -5.79 -24.33
CA LEU A 337 2.06 -4.60 -23.61
C LEU A 337 3.31 -4.01 -24.26
N ASP A 338 3.40 -2.68 -24.26
CA ASP A 338 4.54 -1.90 -24.76
C ASP A 338 5.90 -2.35 -24.15
N PRO A 339 6.86 -2.86 -24.96
CA PRO A 339 8.18 -3.27 -24.47
C PRO A 339 9.02 -2.14 -23.88
N LEU A 340 8.73 -0.87 -24.19
CA LEU A 340 9.40 0.30 -23.60
C LEU A 340 8.79 0.76 -22.27
N GLN A 341 7.98 -0.09 -21.68
CA GLN A 341 7.95 -0.30 -20.22
C GLN A 341 9.36 -0.79 -19.74
N PHE A 342 10.39 0.10 -19.87
CA PHE A 342 11.85 0.09 -19.53
C PHE A 342 12.86 -0.45 -20.61
N ALA A 343 14.06 0.11 -20.90
CA ALA A 343 14.77 1.39 -20.61
C ALA A 343 16.14 1.52 -21.38
N TYR A 344 16.88 2.64 -21.17
CA TYR A 344 18.35 2.89 -21.42
C TYR A 344 18.89 3.28 -22.84
N ARG A 345 19.21 4.59 -23.05
CA ARG A 345 20.34 5.19 -23.84
C ARG A 345 20.60 6.65 -23.36
N ALA A 346 21.61 7.38 -23.87
CA ALA A 346 21.98 8.76 -23.45
C ALA A 346 21.15 9.86 -24.15
N ASN A 347 20.54 10.80 -23.39
CA ASN A 347 19.42 11.66 -23.84
C ASN A 347 19.11 12.84 -22.88
N ARG A 348 18.25 13.78 -23.31
CA ARG A 348 17.49 14.75 -22.47
C ARG A 348 16.24 14.09 -21.88
N ILE A 349 15.85 14.45 -20.65
CA ILE A 349 14.86 13.69 -19.87
C ILE A 349 13.79 14.62 -19.26
N LEU A 350 12.52 14.37 -19.60
CA LEU A 350 11.33 14.94 -18.95
C LEU A 350 10.75 13.93 -17.97
N PHE A 351 10.55 14.32 -16.71
CA PHE A 351 9.82 13.50 -15.73
C PHE A 351 8.40 14.05 -15.57
N VAL A 352 7.41 13.26 -15.99
CA VAL A 352 5.98 13.62 -16.01
C VAL A 352 5.27 13.02 -14.81
N ASP A 353 4.56 13.85 -14.04
CA ASP A 353 3.67 13.45 -12.95
C ASP A 353 2.21 13.73 -13.35
N PHE A 354 1.35 12.71 -13.29
CA PHE A 354 -0.08 12.87 -13.49
C PHE A 354 -0.79 13.29 -12.20
N SER A 355 -1.71 14.25 -12.30
CA SER A 355 -2.60 14.64 -11.21
C SER A 355 -3.58 13.50 -10.88
N SER A 356 -3.18 12.60 -9.98
CA SER A 356 -4.03 11.54 -9.43
C SER A 356 -4.51 10.48 -10.45
N ALA A 357 -3.69 10.17 -11.45
CA ALA A 357 -3.80 9.11 -12.47
C ALA A 357 -4.97 8.10 -12.33
N PHE A 358 -4.99 7.28 -11.27
CA PHE A 358 -6.04 6.27 -11.07
C PHE A 358 -7.47 6.83 -11.03
N ASN A 359 -7.67 8.06 -10.55
CA ASN A 359 -8.98 8.71 -10.43
C ASN A 359 -9.48 9.28 -11.77
N THR A 360 -8.70 9.21 -12.85
CA THR A 360 -8.98 9.89 -14.13
C THR A 360 -9.44 8.97 -15.26
N ILE A 361 -9.32 7.64 -15.08
CA ILE A 361 -9.72 6.62 -16.06
C ILE A 361 -11.19 6.80 -16.42
N ILE A 362 -11.52 7.04 -17.69
CA ILE A 362 -12.92 7.01 -18.15
C ILE A 362 -13.25 5.58 -18.59
N PRO A 363 -14.31 4.93 -18.05
CA PRO A 363 -14.68 3.56 -18.40
C PRO A 363 -14.88 3.36 -19.90
N ASP A 364 -15.59 4.26 -20.58
CA ASP A 364 -15.86 4.17 -22.03
C ASP A 364 -14.57 4.19 -22.87
N ILE A 365 -13.61 5.05 -22.51
CA ILE A 365 -12.30 5.12 -23.17
C ILE A 365 -11.51 3.82 -22.92
N LEU A 366 -11.54 3.31 -21.68
CA LEU A 366 -10.90 2.04 -21.33
C LEU A 366 -11.53 0.86 -22.10
N GLN A 367 -12.86 0.79 -22.17
CA GLN A 367 -13.60 -0.25 -22.87
C GLN A 367 -13.24 -0.30 -24.36
N ASN A 368 -13.12 0.85 -25.02
CA ASN A 368 -12.65 0.93 -26.40
C ASN A 368 -11.22 0.38 -26.57
N LYS A 369 -10.29 0.73 -25.66
CA LYS A 369 -8.91 0.22 -25.68
C LYS A 369 -8.81 -1.28 -25.39
N LEU A 370 -9.59 -1.79 -24.44
CA LEU A 370 -9.66 -3.22 -24.14
C LEU A 370 -10.18 -4.02 -25.34
N SER A 371 -11.17 -3.47 -26.06
CA SER A 371 -11.71 -4.07 -27.28
C SER A 371 -10.67 -4.11 -28.41
N GLN A 372 -9.85 -3.06 -28.56
CA GLN A 372 -8.70 -3.06 -29.48
C GLN A 372 -7.62 -4.09 -29.11
N LEU A 373 -7.47 -4.39 -27.81
CA LEU A 373 -6.59 -5.45 -27.30
C LEU A 373 -7.24 -6.85 -27.33
N SER A 374 -8.33 -7.03 -28.09
CA SER A 374 -9.04 -8.31 -28.27
C SER A 374 -9.54 -8.96 -26.96
N VAL A 375 -9.80 -8.16 -25.92
CA VAL A 375 -10.43 -8.62 -24.67
C VAL A 375 -11.92 -8.91 -24.93
N PRO A 376 -12.48 -10.04 -24.43
CA PRO A 376 -13.88 -10.39 -24.68
C PRO A 376 -14.86 -9.29 -24.26
N THR A 377 -15.88 -9.03 -25.08
CA THR A 377 -16.87 -7.95 -24.86
C THR A 377 -17.57 -8.05 -23.50
N SER A 378 -17.90 -9.26 -23.04
CA SER A 378 -18.49 -9.49 -21.71
C SER A 378 -17.56 -9.07 -20.58
N ILE A 379 -16.25 -9.31 -20.71
CA ILE A 379 -15.24 -8.90 -19.73
C ILE A 379 -15.03 -7.38 -19.79
N CYS A 380 -15.09 -6.76 -20.97
CA CYS A 380 -15.11 -5.31 -21.11
C CYS A 380 -16.32 -4.69 -20.40
N GLN A 381 -17.52 -5.22 -20.61
CA GLN A 381 -18.76 -4.77 -19.94
C GLN A 381 -18.69 -4.96 -18.41
N TRP A 382 -18.19 -6.11 -17.94
CA TRP A 382 -17.96 -6.37 -16.53
C TRP A 382 -16.93 -5.40 -15.91
N ILE A 383 -15.87 -5.05 -16.63
CA ILE A 383 -14.90 -4.02 -16.19
C ILE A 383 -15.55 -2.63 -16.15
N THR A 384 -16.43 -2.30 -17.10
CA THR A 384 -17.21 -1.05 -17.05
C THR A 384 -18.11 -1.03 -15.81
N SER A 385 -18.87 -2.10 -15.55
CA SER A 385 -19.68 -2.24 -14.33
C SER A 385 -18.86 -2.20 -13.03
N PHE A 386 -17.63 -2.73 -13.03
CA PHE A 386 -16.70 -2.61 -11.91
C PHE A 386 -16.26 -1.17 -11.63
N LEU A 387 -16.25 -0.29 -12.63
CA LEU A 387 -15.76 1.08 -12.53
C LEU A 387 -16.87 2.13 -12.37
N THR A 388 -18.10 1.86 -12.84
CA THR A 388 -19.26 2.75 -12.72
C THR A 388 -20.08 2.52 -11.45
N ASP A 389 -20.93 3.49 -11.10
CA ASP A 389 -21.89 3.45 -9.99
C ASP A 389 -21.28 3.07 -8.63
N ARG A 390 -20.00 3.41 -8.43
CA ARG A 390 -19.25 3.06 -7.23
C ARG A 390 -19.57 4.03 -6.10
N GLN A 391 -20.06 3.50 -4.99
CA GLN A 391 -20.32 4.29 -3.78
C GLN A 391 -19.04 4.49 -2.96
N GLN A 392 -18.74 5.73 -2.56
CA GLN A 392 -17.67 6.00 -1.59
C GLN A 392 -18.06 7.02 -0.51
N LEU A 393 -17.44 6.87 0.66
CA LEU A 393 -17.42 7.86 1.72
C LEU A 393 -16.03 7.98 2.35
N VAL A 394 -15.69 9.14 2.90
CA VAL A 394 -14.45 9.38 3.65
C VAL A 394 -14.69 9.14 5.14
N ARG A 395 -13.78 8.41 5.80
CA ARG A 395 -13.82 8.21 7.27
C ARG A 395 -12.61 8.80 7.97
N LEU A 396 -12.85 9.78 8.84
CA LEU A 396 -11.86 10.41 9.73
C LEU A 396 -12.09 9.96 11.19
N GLY A 397 -11.38 8.91 11.60
CA GLY A 397 -11.50 8.35 12.94
C GLY A 397 -12.87 7.71 13.16
N LYS A 398 -13.78 8.41 13.86
CA LYS A 398 -15.18 8.00 14.06
C LYS A 398 -16.16 8.71 13.11
N LEU A 399 -15.75 9.83 12.50
CA LEU A 399 -16.62 10.63 11.62
C LEU A 399 -16.60 10.06 10.20
N THR A 400 -17.72 10.17 9.50
CA THR A 400 -17.92 9.75 8.12
C THR A 400 -18.57 10.88 7.33
N SER A 401 -18.07 11.16 6.13
CA SER A 401 -18.73 12.06 5.18
C SER A 401 -20.07 11.49 4.71
N GLY A 402 -20.85 12.30 4.00
CA GLY A 402 -21.89 11.77 3.11
C GLY A 402 -21.33 10.81 2.07
N THR A 403 -22.16 9.89 1.57
CA THR A 403 -21.82 8.98 0.47
C THR A 403 -21.92 9.71 -0.88
N ARG A 404 -21.02 9.40 -1.82
CA ARG A 404 -21.05 9.90 -3.20
C ARG A 404 -20.88 8.73 -4.19
N THR A 405 -21.69 8.72 -5.25
CA THR A 405 -21.52 7.86 -6.43
C THR A 405 -20.36 8.39 -7.29
N ILE A 406 -19.58 7.48 -7.88
CA ILE A 406 -18.48 7.79 -8.81
C ILE A 406 -18.53 6.85 -10.01
N ASN A 407 -18.36 7.42 -11.21
CA ASN A 407 -18.23 6.72 -12.48
C ASN A 407 -16.84 6.88 -13.12
N THR A 408 -16.03 7.82 -12.63
CA THR A 408 -14.67 8.06 -13.13
C THR A 408 -13.61 7.43 -12.22
N GLY A 409 -12.59 6.83 -12.84
CA GLY A 409 -11.42 6.29 -12.16
C GLY A 409 -11.57 4.87 -11.62
N ALA A 410 -10.46 4.31 -11.16
CA ALA A 410 -10.37 3.02 -10.48
C ALA A 410 -9.93 3.20 -9.01
N PRO A 411 -10.53 2.48 -8.03
CA PRO A 411 -10.25 2.73 -6.61
C PRO A 411 -8.77 2.47 -6.23
N GLN A 412 -8.16 3.39 -5.49
CA GLN A 412 -6.77 3.26 -5.03
C GLN A 412 -6.65 2.19 -3.93
N GLY A 413 -6.05 1.04 -4.29
CA GLY A 413 -5.85 -0.11 -3.40
C GLY A 413 -6.70 -1.33 -3.74
N CYS A 414 -7.47 -1.29 -4.82
CA CYS A 414 -7.99 -2.47 -5.51
C CYS A 414 -6.87 -3.22 -6.27
N VAL A 415 -7.19 -4.43 -6.72
CA VAL A 415 -6.25 -5.39 -7.33
C VAL A 415 -6.14 -5.20 -8.84
N LEU A 416 -7.24 -4.88 -9.52
CA LEU A 416 -7.27 -4.65 -10.97
C LEU A 416 -6.73 -3.27 -11.37
N SER A 417 -6.94 -2.23 -10.56
CA SER A 417 -6.61 -0.84 -10.91
C SER A 417 -5.21 -0.62 -11.53
N PRO A 418 -4.12 -1.26 -11.04
CA PRO A 418 -2.80 -1.12 -11.65
C PRO A 418 -2.69 -1.69 -13.07
N LEU A 419 -3.35 -2.82 -13.35
CA LEU A 419 -3.38 -3.37 -14.71
C LEU A 419 -4.27 -2.53 -15.61
N LEU A 420 -5.47 -2.16 -15.15
CA LEU A 420 -6.40 -1.34 -15.92
C LEU A 420 -5.78 0.01 -16.32
N PHE A 421 -5.01 0.64 -15.43
CA PHE A 421 -4.26 1.86 -15.77
C PHE A 421 -3.13 1.61 -16.78
N SER A 422 -2.43 0.47 -16.69
CA SER A 422 -1.40 0.09 -17.66
C SER A 422 -2.01 -0.14 -19.06
N LEU A 423 -3.16 -0.80 -19.13
CA LEU A 423 -3.91 -1.01 -20.38
C LEU A 423 -4.46 0.33 -20.93
N TYR A 424 -4.94 1.21 -20.06
CA TYR A 424 -5.41 2.56 -20.42
C TYR A 424 -4.33 3.45 -21.05
N THR A 425 -3.07 3.21 -20.70
CA THR A 425 -1.88 3.97 -21.15
C THR A 425 -0.99 3.17 -22.11
N ASN A 426 -1.45 2.02 -22.60
CA ASN A 426 -0.63 1.13 -23.43
C ASN A 426 -0.28 1.77 -24.77
N ASP A 427 -1.28 2.35 -25.45
CA ASP A 427 -1.19 3.12 -26.70
C ASP A 427 -0.47 4.47 -26.57
N CYS A 428 -0.10 4.88 -25.35
CA CYS A 428 0.79 6.02 -25.14
C CYS A 428 2.23 5.59 -25.49
N THR A 429 2.57 5.60 -26.78
CA THR A 429 3.89 5.26 -27.31
C THR A 429 4.46 6.42 -28.11
N SER A 430 5.78 6.63 -28.06
CA SER A 430 6.45 7.63 -28.89
C SER A 430 6.36 7.25 -30.37
N LYS A 431 6.11 8.24 -31.23
CA LYS A 431 6.05 8.08 -32.69
C LYS A 431 7.43 8.28 -33.34
N ASP A 432 8.32 9.01 -32.69
CA ASP A 432 9.67 9.29 -33.20
C ASP A 432 10.70 8.25 -32.68
N PRO A 433 11.49 7.59 -33.55
CA PRO A 433 12.47 6.60 -33.12
C PRO A 433 13.64 7.19 -32.30
N SER A 434 13.89 8.50 -32.34
CA SER A 434 14.88 9.22 -31.54
C SER A 434 14.38 9.58 -30.12
N VAL A 435 13.08 9.49 -29.88
CA VAL A 435 12.46 9.70 -28.57
C VAL A 435 12.04 8.35 -27.96
N LYS A 436 12.06 8.25 -26.64
CA LYS A 436 11.67 7.07 -25.88
C LYS A 436 10.73 7.50 -24.76
N LEU A 437 9.58 6.83 -24.68
CA LEU A 437 8.61 7.06 -23.61
C LEU A 437 8.69 5.87 -22.64
N LEU A 438 9.17 6.11 -21.42
CA LEU A 438 9.24 5.08 -20.38
C LEU A 438 8.08 5.26 -19.40
N LYS A 439 7.31 4.19 -19.13
CA LYS A 439 6.14 4.22 -18.25
C LYS A 439 6.35 3.30 -17.04
N PHE A 440 6.29 3.83 -15.81
CA PHE A 440 6.23 3.05 -14.58
C PHE A 440 4.93 3.37 -13.83
N ALA A 441 3.87 2.60 -14.08
CA ALA A 441 2.53 2.94 -13.61
C ALA A 441 2.17 4.39 -13.98
N ASP A 442 1.95 5.27 -13.01
CA ASP A 442 1.66 6.70 -13.21
C ASP A 442 2.89 7.60 -13.48
N ASP A 443 4.11 7.14 -13.19
CA ASP A 443 5.34 7.88 -13.54
C ASP A 443 5.65 7.69 -15.04
N THR A 444 5.53 8.76 -15.84
CA THR A 444 5.93 8.74 -17.27
C THR A 444 7.22 9.54 -17.46
N THR A 445 8.12 9.10 -18.35
CA THR A 445 9.39 9.77 -18.61
C THR A 445 9.66 9.84 -20.10
N VAL A 446 9.73 11.06 -20.66
CA VAL A 446 10.04 11.30 -22.07
C VAL A 446 11.53 11.52 -22.20
N ILE A 447 12.16 10.80 -23.10
CA ILE A 447 13.62 10.73 -23.23
C ILE A 447 13.98 10.99 -24.68
N GLY A 448 14.46 12.19 -25.02
CA GLY A 448 14.76 12.61 -26.39
C GLY A 448 16.25 12.83 -26.63
N LEU A 449 16.77 12.37 -27.76
CA LEU A 449 18.15 12.64 -28.19
C LEU A 449 18.22 13.96 -28.97
N ILE A 450 18.99 14.93 -28.47
CA ILE A 450 19.34 16.15 -29.22
C ILE A 450 20.55 15.84 -30.11
N ARG A 451 20.46 16.18 -31.40
CA ARG A 451 21.57 16.10 -32.36
C ARG A 451 21.77 17.47 -32.99
N ASP A 452 23.02 17.92 -33.08
CA ASP A 452 23.42 19.15 -33.77
C ASP A 452 22.67 20.44 -33.35
N GLY A 453 22.06 20.42 -32.15
CA GLY A 453 21.25 21.51 -31.60
C GLY A 453 19.75 21.37 -31.87
N ASP A 454 19.32 20.42 -32.71
CA ASP A 454 17.91 20.16 -32.96
C ASP A 454 17.25 19.40 -31.80
N GLU A 455 16.16 19.99 -31.30
CA GLU A 455 15.29 19.46 -30.24
C GLU A 455 13.83 19.31 -30.71
N SER A 456 13.58 19.48 -32.01
CA SER A 456 12.24 19.51 -32.63
C SER A 456 11.46 18.21 -32.39
N ALA A 457 12.09 17.05 -32.61
CA ALA A 457 11.48 15.73 -32.36
C ALA A 457 11.01 15.58 -30.90
N TYR A 458 11.84 15.99 -29.94
CA TYR A 458 11.51 15.97 -28.51
C TYR A 458 10.36 16.93 -28.18
N ARG A 459 10.39 18.18 -28.67
CA ARG A 459 9.30 19.14 -28.45
C ARG A 459 7.99 18.68 -29.07
N GLN A 460 8.03 18.13 -30.28
CA GLN A 460 6.86 17.60 -30.97
C GLN A 460 6.25 16.42 -30.19
N GLU A 461 7.08 15.48 -29.69
CA GLU A 461 6.60 14.36 -28.88
C GLU A 461 6.00 14.83 -27.53
N VAL A 462 6.60 15.84 -26.87
CA VAL A 462 6.00 16.45 -25.66
C VAL A 462 4.64 17.10 -25.96
N GLY A 463 4.51 17.77 -27.11
CA GLY A 463 3.23 18.33 -27.58
C GLY A 463 2.19 17.24 -27.87
N GLN A 464 2.58 16.16 -28.56
CA GLN A 464 1.72 15.00 -28.81
C GLN A 464 1.31 14.30 -27.53
N LEU A 465 2.22 14.13 -26.56
CA LEU A 465 1.91 13.60 -25.24
C LEU A 465 0.88 14.48 -24.52
N SER A 466 1.05 15.81 -24.52
CA SER A 466 0.07 16.71 -23.92
C SER A 466 -1.32 16.58 -24.55
N LEU A 467 -1.41 16.49 -25.88
CA LEU A 467 -2.66 16.27 -26.61
C LEU A 467 -3.26 14.89 -26.32
N TRP A 468 -2.44 13.84 -26.26
CA TRP A 468 -2.88 12.48 -25.91
C TRP A 468 -3.42 12.44 -24.49
N CYS A 469 -2.76 13.07 -23.53
CA CYS A 469 -3.22 13.19 -22.15
C CYS A 469 -4.60 13.87 -22.08
N SER A 470 -4.77 15.02 -22.74
CA SER A 470 -6.06 15.72 -22.80
C SER A 470 -7.19 14.84 -23.39
N ARG A 471 -6.92 14.10 -24.48
CA ARG A 471 -7.88 13.16 -25.08
C ARG A 471 -8.25 11.99 -24.16
N ASN A 472 -7.29 11.55 -23.34
CA ASN A 472 -7.45 10.44 -22.40
C ASN A 472 -7.80 10.89 -20.98
N ASN A 473 -8.28 12.12 -20.80
CA ASN A 473 -8.70 12.68 -19.50
C ASN A 473 -7.59 12.73 -18.43
N LEU A 474 -6.32 12.64 -18.84
CA LEU A 474 -5.17 12.69 -17.95
C LEU A 474 -4.67 14.12 -17.78
N GLU A 475 -4.73 14.63 -16.55
CA GLU A 475 -4.26 15.96 -16.20
C GLU A 475 -2.75 15.92 -15.87
N LEU A 476 -1.95 16.67 -16.63
CA LEU A 476 -0.51 16.83 -16.40
C LEU A 476 -0.25 17.78 -15.23
N ASN A 477 0.53 17.36 -14.25
CA ASN A 477 0.93 18.22 -13.14
C ASN A 477 2.17 19.04 -13.53
N THR A 478 1.98 20.16 -14.23
CA THR A 478 3.09 21.02 -14.72
C THR A 478 4.01 21.51 -13.61
N LEU A 479 3.49 21.76 -12.40
CA LEU A 479 4.27 22.22 -11.24
C LEU A 479 5.23 21.17 -10.64
N LYS A 480 4.99 19.88 -10.88
CA LYS A 480 5.88 18.79 -10.47
C LYS A 480 6.64 18.17 -11.64
N THR A 481 6.14 18.37 -12.87
CA THR A 481 6.82 17.96 -14.08
C THR A 481 8.10 18.78 -14.19
N VAL A 482 9.23 18.10 -14.33
CA VAL A 482 10.55 18.76 -14.39
C VAL A 482 11.38 18.19 -15.51
N GLU A 483 12.23 19.05 -16.06
CA GLU A 483 13.16 18.74 -17.12
C GLU A 483 14.58 18.61 -16.58
N MET A 484 15.34 17.63 -17.05
CA MET A 484 16.76 17.47 -16.76
C MET A 484 17.52 17.22 -18.05
N THR A 485 18.52 18.05 -18.30
CA THR A 485 19.43 17.92 -19.45
C THR A 485 20.69 17.18 -19.01
N VAL A 486 21.13 16.20 -19.79
CA VAL A 486 22.40 15.51 -19.58
C VAL A 486 23.30 15.83 -20.78
N ASP A 487 24.29 16.70 -20.58
CA ASP A 487 25.23 17.13 -21.62
C ASP A 487 26.66 17.15 -21.07
N PHE A 488 27.58 16.47 -21.77
CA PHE A 488 28.99 16.37 -21.41
C PHE A 488 29.90 17.22 -22.33
N ARG A 489 29.34 18.01 -23.24
CA ARG A 489 30.10 18.94 -24.09
C ARG A 489 30.71 20.07 -23.23
N ARG A 490 31.95 20.47 -23.56
CA ARG A 490 32.68 21.52 -22.82
C ARG A 490 32.05 22.91 -22.92
N LYS A 491 31.27 23.16 -23.97
CA LYS A 491 30.46 24.37 -24.19
C LYS A 491 29.08 23.91 -24.67
N PRO A 492 28.13 23.59 -23.77
CA PRO A 492 26.79 23.20 -24.18
C PRO A 492 26.07 24.41 -24.80
N PRO A 493 25.26 24.24 -25.87
CA PRO A 493 24.40 25.29 -26.38
C PRO A 493 23.33 25.64 -25.35
N ALA A 494 22.90 26.90 -25.32
CA ALA A 494 21.77 27.32 -24.49
C ALA A 494 20.48 26.69 -25.04
N LEU A 495 19.89 25.76 -24.29
CA LEU A 495 18.60 25.18 -24.64
C LEU A 495 17.47 26.17 -24.30
N THR A 496 16.49 26.27 -25.18
CA THR A 496 15.32 27.11 -24.91
C THR A 496 14.41 26.43 -23.87
N PRO A 497 13.76 27.18 -22.96
CA PRO A 497 12.86 26.58 -21.98
C PRO A 497 11.74 25.76 -22.63
N LEU A 498 11.37 24.65 -21.99
CA LEU A 498 10.22 23.85 -22.40
C LEU A 498 8.94 24.45 -21.80
N THR A 499 7.91 24.63 -22.62
CA THR A 499 6.58 25.07 -22.20
C THR A 499 5.55 23.98 -22.46
N ILE A 500 4.72 23.68 -21.45
CA ILE A 500 3.61 22.72 -21.53
C ILE A 500 2.36 23.45 -21.05
N MET A 501 1.31 23.47 -21.87
CA MET A 501 0.04 24.16 -21.55
C MET A 501 0.24 25.60 -21.04
N ASN A 502 1.05 26.38 -21.77
CA ASN A 502 1.46 27.76 -21.46
C ASN A 502 2.22 27.94 -20.11
N SER A 503 2.62 26.86 -19.45
CA SER A 503 3.45 26.87 -18.24
C SER A 503 4.88 26.46 -18.55
N THR A 504 5.88 27.22 -18.09
CA THR A 504 7.28 26.83 -18.23
C THR A 504 7.62 25.68 -17.29
N VAL A 505 8.21 24.61 -17.82
CA VAL A 505 8.69 23.47 -17.05
C VAL A 505 9.98 23.85 -16.32
N ALA A 506 10.09 23.47 -15.04
CA ALA A 506 11.29 23.76 -14.26
C ALA A 506 12.46 22.84 -14.69
N LEU A 507 13.59 23.45 -15.05
CA LEU A 507 14.85 22.75 -15.28
C LEU A 507 15.50 22.42 -13.93
N VAL A 508 16.01 21.19 -13.76
CA VAL A 508 16.63 20.71 -12.51
C VAL A 508 17.95 19.99 -12.75
N ASP A 509 18.94 20.25 -11.88
CA ASP A 509 20.24 19.58 -11.90
C ASP A 509 20.19 18.12 -11.41
N SER A 510 19.13 17.74 -10.68
CA SER A 510 18.91 16.37 -10.23
C SER A 510 17.45 16.07 -9.92
N PHE A 511 17.03 14.83 -10.15
CA PHE A 511 15.68 14.34 -9.90
C PHE A 511 15.67 12.96 -9.22
N LYS A 512 14.61 12.66 -8.47
CA LYS A 512 14.45 11.41 -7.73
C LYS A 512 13.53 10.42 -8.46
N PHE A 513 14.03 9.84 -9.55
CA PHE A 513 13.32 8.83 -10.34
C PHE A 513 13.27 7.45 -9.66
N LEU A 514 12.08 6.87 -9.50
CA LEU A 514 11.83 5.53 -8.93
C LEU A 514 12.57 5.21 -7.61
N GLY A 515 12.85 6.25 -6.80
CA GLY A 515 13.55 6.13 -5.52
C GLY A 515 15.07 6.31 -5.59
N THR A 516 15.64 6.41 -6.79
CA THR A 516 17.03 6.71 -7.10
C THR A 516 17.19 8.21 -7.38
N ASN A 517 18.28 8.83 -6.95
CA ASN A 517 18.56 10.22 -7.36
C ASN A 517 19.50 10.14 -8.57
N ILE A 518 19.14 10.84 -9.65
CA ILE A 518 19.94 10.98 -10.87
C ILE A 518 20.26 12.47 -11.00
N SER A 519 21.50 12.82 -11.30
CA SER A 519 21.94 14.20 -11.60
C SER A 519 22.31 14.36 -13.07
N GLN A 520 22.31 15.60 -13.55
CA GLN A 520 22.70 15.95 -14.92
C GLN A 520 24.11 15.51 -15.30
N ASP A 521 25.03 15.47 -14.32
CA ASP A 521 26.41 15.04 -14.49
C ASP A 521 26.61 13.53 -14.27
N LEU A 522 25.52 12.79 -14.05
CA LEU A 522 25.47 11.36 -13.71
C LEU A 522 26.34 10.93 -12.51
N LYS A 523 26.73 11.88 -11.63
CA LYS A 523 27.39 11.56 -10.36
C LYS A 523 26.38 11.02 -9.33
N TRP A 524 26.85 10.10 -8.49
CA TRP A 524 25.97 9.39 -7.56
C TRP A 524 25.89 10.01 -6.16
N ASP A 525 26.61 11.10 -5.87
CA ASP A 525 26.76 11.65 -4.51
C ASP A 525 25.45 11.99 -3.80
N ILE A 526 24.51 12.64 -4.48
CA ILE A 526 23.18 12.97 -3.94
C ILE A 526 22.40 11.68 -3.60
N HIS A 527 22.57 10.61 -4.38
CA HIS A 527 21.96 9.30 -4.10
C HIS A 527 22.63 8.61 -2.90
N ILE A 528 23.97 8.60 -2.89
CA ILE A 528 24.81 8.01 -1.84
C ILE A 528 24.50 8.66 -0.50
N ASP A 529 24.41 9.99 -0.43
CA ASP A 529 24.10 10.73 0.80
C ASP A 529 22.71 10.39 1.33
N SER A 530 21.73 10.22 0.44
CA SER A 530 20.39 9.73 0.80
C SER A 530 20.45 8.32 1.40
N ILE A 531 21.25 7.41 0.82
CA ILE A 531 21.45 6.04 1.32
C ILE A 531 22.19 6.06 2.67
N VAL A 532 23.31 6.79 2.78
CA VAL A 532 24.10 6.93 4.02
C VAL A 532 23.22 7.46 5.14
N LYS A 533 22.45 8.53 4.92
CA LYS A 533 21.54 9.11 5.92
C LYS A 533 20.48 8.11 6.37
N LYS A 534 19.86 7.37 5.45
CA LYS A 534 18.90 6.28 5.76
C LYS A 534 19.56 5.15 6.56
N ALA A 535 20.79 4.78 6.22
CA ALA A 535 21.51 3.68 6.88
C ALA A 535 22.00 4.08 8.28
N GLN A 536 22.46 5.33 8.48
CA GLN A 536 22.79 5.91 9.78
C GLN A 536 21.57 5.97 10.72
N GLN A 537 20.40 6.36 10.21
CA GLN A 537 19.15 6.28 10.96
C GLN A 537 18.82 4.84 11.39
N ARG A 538 19.20 3.84 10.58
CA ARG A 538 18.99 2.42 10.91
C ARG A 538 20.04 1.86 11.88
N LEU A 539 21.28 2.37 11.85
CA LEU A 539 22.32 2.07 12.84
C LEU A 539 21.91 2.49 14.26
N TYR A 540 21.10 3.54 14.43
CA TYR A 540 20.54 3.89 15.75
C TYR A 540 19.77 2.70 16.37
N PHE A 541 18.93 2.03 15.59
CA PHE A 541 18.19 0.85 16.07
C PHE A 541 19.14 -0.29 16.42
N LEU A 542 20.18 -0.55 15.62
CA LEU A 542 21.20 -1.55 15.93
C LEU A 542 21.92 -1.24 17.26
N ARG A 543 22.24 0.02 17.55
CA ARG A 543 22.78 0.45 18.85
C ARG A 543 21.80 0.23 20.00
N GLN A 544 20.50 0.48 19.79
CA GLN A 544 19.48 0.14 20.79
C GLN A 544 19.41 -1.37 21.03
N LEU A 545 19.42 -2.21 19.97
CA LEU A 545 19.43 -3.67 20.11
C LEU A 545 20.62 -4.16 20.94
N LYS A 546 21.82 -3.60 20.74
CA LYS A 546 23.00 -3.86 21.60
C LYS A 546 22.74 -3.47 23.05
N LYS A 547 22.19 -2.26 23.31
CA LYS A 547 21.83 -1.78 24.65
C LYS A 547 20.78 -2.65 25.36
N PHE A 548 19.97 -3.41 24.61
CA PHE A 548 19.03 -4.39 25.17
C PHE A 548 19.65 -5.79 25.38
N ASN A 549 20.96 -5.96 25.18
CA ASN A 549 21.72 -7.21 25.31
C ASN A 549 21.13 -8.35 24.48
N LEU A 550 20.77 -8.06 23.23
CA LEU A 550 20.30 -9.09 22.30
C LEU A 550 21.48 -9.90 21.71
N PRO A 551 21.30 -11.21 21.45
CA PRO A 551 22.35 -12.05 20.88
C PRO A 551 22.88 -11.54 19.54
N GLN A 552 24.19 -11.68 19.30
CA GLN A 552 24.87 -11.22 18.09
C GLN A 552 24.18 -11.68 16.80
N ALA A 553 23.82 -12.98 16.72
CA ALA A 553 23.11 -13.54 15.56
C ALA A 553 21.81 -12.78 15.20
N LEU A 554 21.07 -12.25 16.18
CA LEU A 554 19.86 -11.46 15.91
C LEU A 554 20.20 -10.07 15.39
N MET A 555 21.30 -9.50 15.85
CA MET A 555 21.79 -8.20 15.39
C MET A 555 22.37 -8.30 13.97
N THR A 556 23.04 -9.41 13.63
CA THR A 556 23.47 -9.73 12.25
C THR A 556 22.27 -9.92 11.32
N GLN A 557 21.27 -10.72 11.72
CA GLN A 557 20.04 -10.89 10.92
C GLN A 557 19.27 -9.56 10.76
N PHE A 558 19.22 -8.72 11.79
CA PHE A 558 18.66 -7.36 11.69
C PHE A 558 19.48 -6.48 10.74
N TYR A 559 20.81 -6.53 10.79
CA TYR A 559 21.67 -5.81 9.86
C TYR A 559 21.36 -6.20 8.41
N SER A 560 21.32 -7.50 8.08
CA SER A 560 21.03 -7.96 6.72
C SER A 560 19.60 -7.58 6.26
N ALA A 561 18.60 -7.78 7.11
CA ALA A 561 17.22 -7.49 6.78
C ALA A 561 16.88 -5.99 6.67
N VAL A 562 17.60 -5.12 7.38
CA VAL A 562 17.21 -3.70 7.56
C VAL A 562 18.28 -2.72 7.11
N ILE A 563 19.57 -2.93 7.37
CA ILE A 563 20.62 -1.99 6.98
C ILE A 563 21.14 -2.35 5.58
N GLU A 564 21.63 -3.56 5.43
CA GLU A 564 22.23 -4.11 4.20
C GLU A 564 21.26 -4.05 3.00
N SER A 565 19.96 -4.25 3.24
CA SER A 565 18.90 -4.20 2.21
C SER A 565 18.74 -2.83 1.52
N VAL A 566 19.34 -1.77 2.07
CA VAL A 566 19.39 -0.41 1.48
C VAL A 566 20.77 -0.06 0.92
N LEU A 567 21.82 -0.79 1.31
CA LEU A 567 23.17 -0.65 0.75
C LEU A 567 23.21 -1.39 -0.61
N LYS A 568 22.72 -0.74 -1.67
CA LYS A 568 22.54 -1.36 -3.01
C LYS A 568 23.71 -1.14 -3.99
N SER A 569 24.67 -0.29 -3.67
CA SER A 569 25.84 0.03 -4.50
C SER A 569 27.15 -0.21 -3.76
N ASP A 570 28.19 -0.66 -4.48
CA ASP A 570 29.55 -0.75 -3.92
C ASP A 570 30.25 0.60 -4.00
N ILE A 571 30.37 1.29 -2.87
CA ILE A 571 31.02 2.59 -2.77
C ILE A 571 31.70 2.72 -1.40
N ARG A 572 32.98 3.14 -1.40
CA ARG A 572 33.82 3.32 -0.19
C ARG A 572 33.13 4.08 0.95
N ARG A 573 32.29 5.07 0.62
CA ARG A 573 31.48 5.86 1.57
C ARG A 573 30.48 4.99 2.36
N LEU A 574 29.86 4.01 1.71
CA LEU A 574 28.91 3.08 2.32
C LEU A 574 29.63 2.01 3.18
N GLN A 575 30.86 1.60 2.84
CA GLN A 575 31.63 0.61 3.62
C GLN A 575 31.89 1.08 5.07
N ARG A 576 31.96 2.39 5.33
CA ARG A 576 32.03 2.96 6.69
C ARG A 576 30.81 2.60 7.55
N THR A 577 29.62 2.46 6.92
CA THR A 577 28.39 2.00 7.58
C THR A 577 28.51 0.54 7.99
N VAL A 578 29.06 -0.31 7.12
CA VAL A 578 29.28 -1.75 7.38
C VAL A 578 30.22 -1.92 8.56
N ARG A 579 31.41 -1.30 8.53
CA ARG A 579 32.39 -1.31 9.64
C ARG A 579 31.80 -0.79 10.96
N THR A 580 30.87 0.17 10.89
CA THR A 580 30.16 0.65 12.09
C THR A 580 29.17 -0.37 12.63
N ALA A 581 28.43 -1.07 11.76
CA ALA A 581 27.53 -2.15 12.17
C ALA A 581 28.30 -3.33 12.78
N GLU A 582 29.37 -3.76 12.12
CA GLU A 582 30.33 -4.78 12.57
C GLU A 582 30.85 -4.48 13.98
N ARG A 583 31.35 -3.26 14.23
CA ARG A 583 31.81 -2.84 15.57
C ARG A 583 30.69 -2.77 16.63
N ILE A 584 29.44 -2.54 16.22
CA ILE A 584 28.29 -2.61 17.13
C ILE A 584 27.98 -4.08 17.45
N ILE A 585 27.95 -4.97 16.47
CA ILE A 585 27.58 -6.39 16.64
C ILE A 585 28.69 -7.19 17.34
N GLY A 586 29.95 -6.93 17.01
CA GLY A 586 31.11 -7.72 17.43
C GLY A 586 31.30 -9.00 16.61
N VAL A 587 30.89 -8.99 15.33
CA VAL A 587 31.03 -10.10 14.37
C VAL A 587 31.36 -9.50 13.01
N HIS A 588 32.31 -10.12 12.28
CA HIS A 588 32.68 -9.72 10.92
C HIS A 588 31.47 -9.75 9.97
N LEU A 589 31.34 -8.73 9.12
CA LEU A 589 30.27 -8.61 8.13
C LEU A 589 30.86 -8.65 6.72
N PRO A 590 30.17 -9.26 5.73
CA PRO A 590 30.62 -9.24 4.34
C PRO A 590 30.87 -7.81 3.85
N ASN A 591 31.89 -7.62 3.01
CA ASN A 591 32.14 -6.30 2.43
C ASN A 591 31.11 -6.01 1.31
N LEU A 592 30.98 -4.74 0.90
CA LEU A 592 29.99 -4.35 -0.10
C LEU A 592 30.20 -4.99 -1.48
N GLN A 593 31.45 -5.30 -1.85
CA GLN A 593 31.77 -5.96 -3.11
C GLN A 593 31.34 -7.44 -3.09
N ASP A 594 31.57 -8.16 -1.98
CA ASP A 594 31.06 -9.53 -1.81
C ASP A 594 29.52 -9.57 -1.91
N LEU A 595 28.86 -8.61 -1.25
CA LEU A 595 27.40 -8.46 -1.28
C LEU A 595 26.89 -8.10 -2.68
N TYR A 596 27.59 -7.23 -3.40
CA TYR A 596 27.27 -6.88 -4.78
C TYR A 596 27.38 -8.09 -5.70
N ILE A 597 28.52 -8.79 -5.70
CA ILE A 597 28.76 -10.00 -6.50
C ILE A 597 27.71 -11.08 -6.19
N SER A 598 27.44 -11.34 -4.91
CA SER A 598 26.42 -12.31 -4.48
C SER A 598 25.02 -11.97 -5.01
N ARG A 599 24.64 -10.68 -4.97
CA ARG A 599 23.34 -10.21 -5.49
C ARG A 599 23.27 -10.23 -7.01
N VAL A 600 24.36 -9.91 -7.72
CA VAL A 600 24.43 -10.01 -9.18
C VAL A 600 24.27 -11.46 -9.62
N LYS A 601 25.06 -12.39 -9.04
CA LYS A 601 24.93 -13.83 -9.30
C LYS A 601 23.51 -14.35 -9.03
N LYS A 602 22.91 -13.97 -7.89
CA LYS A 602 21.53 -14.34 -7.57
C LYS A 602 20.51 -13.76 -8.57
N ARG A 603 20.70 -12.52 -9.03
CA ARG A 603 19.80 -11.91 -10.02
C ARG A 603 19.96 -12.56 -11.40
N ALA A 604 21.18 -12.86 -11.83
CA ALA A 604 21.43 -13.59 -13.07
C ALA A 604 20.77 -14.98 -13.03
N GLY A 605 20.98 -15.75 -11.95
CA GLY A 605 20.32 -17.05 -11.77
C GLY A 605 18.78 -16.97 -11.80
N ASN A 606 18.19 -15.93 -11.20
CA ASN A 606 16.74 -15.71 -11.30
C ASN A 606 16.28 -15.37 -12.74
N ILE A 607 17.09 -14.67 -13.52
CA ILE A 607 16.78 -14.31 -14.91
C ILE A 607 16.88 -15.55 -15.81
N ILE A 608 17.93 -16.36 -15.65
CA ILE A 608 18.12 -17.63 -16.36
C ILE A 608 17.04 -18.66 -15.99
N GLN A 609 16.31 -18.47 -14.88
CA GLN A 609 15.15 -19.29 -14.52
C GLN A 609 13.81 -18.75 -15.03
N ASP A 610 13.77 -17.55 -15.62
CA ASP A 610 12.55 -16.91 -16.12
C ASP A 610 12.55 -16.88 -17.66
N PRO A 611 11.87 -17.83 -18.34
CA PRO A 611 11.84 -17.89 -19.80
C PRO A 611 11.09 -16.70 -20.44
N SER A 612 10.36 -15.89 -19.66
CA SER A 612 9.71 -14.67 -20.15
C SER A 612 10.63 -13.44 -20.09
N HIS A 613 11.77 -13.53 -19.41
CA HIS A 613 12.70 -12.40 -19.28
C HIS A 613 13.59 -12.29 -20.53
N PRO A 614 13.72 -11.11 -21.18
CA PRO A 614 14.48 -10.95 -22.43
C PRO A 614 15.99 -11.25 -22.31
N GLY A 615 16.49 -11.40 -21.09
CA GLY A 615 17.85 -11.84 -20.78
C GLY A 615 17.96 -13.30 -20.34
N HIS A 616 16.98 -14.17 -20.59
CA HIS A 616 16.99 -15.58 -20.16
C HIS A 616 18.26 -16.34 -20.57
N ASN A 617 18.79 -16.03 -21.76
CA ASN A 617 19.97 -16.65 -22.36
C ASN A 617 21.31 -16.02 -21.90
N LEU A 618 21.38 -15.46 -20.69
CA LEU A 618 22.55 -14.77 -20.12
C LEU A 618 23.63 -15.69 -19.54
#